data_AF-A0A921TZL3-F1
#
_entry.id   AF-A0A921TZL3-F1
#
_cell.length_a   1.000
_cell.length_b   1.000
_cell.length_c   1.000
_cell.angle_alpha   90.00
_cell.angle_beta   90.00
_cell.angle_gamma   90.00
#
_symmetry.space_group_name_H-M   'P 1'
#
loop_
_entity.id
_entity.type
_entity.pdbx_description
1 polymer ?
#
loop_
_entity_poly.entity_id
_entity_poly.type
_entity_poly.pdbx_seq_one_letter_code
_entity_poly.pdbx_strand_id
1 'polypeptide(L)'
;MYSHDGGPVLIHPLQPPPPPPPPLCSFVHIVPQYTMVEYPPQPAPLVFTPGGGGGAFLEAATKDVRPEVRDVWAGNFNDELSNLTAVLPHYPWVCVDTEFPGAVHDSDTPRYLRGPRESYALVKKNVDDLKLLQVGIALSGPAGRFPVAWQFNLRGFDPARHPYAPASLALLRAQGMHFATMNEFGIDPDAFAVGFHGSGLACGQLTWTAFSGSYDFAYLAKVLTGGQPLPATLDGFLALVRQLFGPNVLDVKHLARCCAMRGGLEQVAAALGVERAAGHAHCAGSDSLLTTDVLLAMLNSFFMNVDVLVHAGTIVDLA
;
A
#
# COMPACT_ATOMS: atom_id res chain seq x y z
N MET A 1 15.25 -17.39 -89.44
CA MET A 1 16.01 -18.00 -88.33
C MET A 1 15.54 -17.35 -87.03
N TYR A 2 15.36 -18.18 -86.01
CA TYR A 2 14.87 -17.89 -84.65
C TYR A 2 15.65 -16.74 -83.96
N SER A 3 14.94 -15.81 -83.28
CA SER A 3 14.85 -15.59 -81.82
C SER A 3 16.20 -15.30 -81.13
N HIS A 4 16.42 -14.19 -80.43
CA HIS A 4 15.81 -13.89 -79.13
C HIS A 4 15.95 -12.43 -78.67
N ASP A 5 14.91 -12.01 -77.93
CA ASP A 5 14.85 -11.06 -76.82
C ASP A 5 14.91 -9.55 -77.10
N GLY A 6 13.71 -9.00 -77.28
CA GLY A 6 13.39 -7.63 -76.91
C GLY A 6 13.12 -7.49 -75.41
N GLY A 7 13.58 -6.37 -74.86
CA GLY A 7 13.15 -5.83 -73.57
C GLY A 7 13.53 -4.34 -73.51
N PRO A 8 12.65 -3.44 -73.01
CA PRO A 8 12.94 -2.02 -72.94
C PRO A 8 13.97 -1.73 -71.83
N VAL A 9 14.87 -0.78 -72.08
CA VAL A 9 15.78 -0.23 -71.06
C VAL A 9 14.96 0.58 -70.06
N LEU A 10 14.79 0.06 -68.85
CA LEU A 10 14.26 0.82 -67.71
C LEU A 10 15.37 1.73 -67.18
N ILE A 11 15.23 3.04 -67.42
CA ILE A 11 16.04 4.06 -66.77
C ILE A 11 15.47 4.24 -65.37
N HIS A 12 16.13 3.66 -64.36
CA HIS A 12 15.79 3.91 -62.97
C HIS A 12 16.21 5.35 -62.60
N PRO A 13 15.34 6.15 -61.96
CA PRO A 13 15.75 7.42 -61.40
C PRO A 13 16.80 7.17 -60.29
N LEU A 14 17.90 7.91 -60.33
CA LEU A 14 18.91 7.93 -59.27
C LEU A 14 18.24 8.20 -57.92
N GLN A 15 18.35 7.24 -56.99
CA GLN A 15 17.94 7.47 -55.61
C GLN A 15 18.76 8.63 -55.02
N PRO A 16 18.13 9.58 -54.31
CA PRO A 16 18.88 10.58 -53.56
C PRO A 16 19.73 9.87 -52.49
N PRO A 17 20.91 10.42 -52.17
CA PRO A 17 21.77 9.85 -51.14
C PRO A 17 21.03 9.80 -49.79
N PRO A 18 21.31 8.81 -48.93
CA PRO A 18 20.71 8.74 -47.61
C PRO A 18 21.06 10.00 -46.79
N PRO A 19 20.18 10.44 -45.90
CA PRO A 19 20.46 11.58 -45.03
C PRO A 19 21.70 11.29 -44.16
N PRO A 20 22.49 12.32 -43.81
CA PRO A 20 23.63 12.14 -42.93
C PRO A 20 23.16 11.59 -41.58
N PRO A 21 23.97 10.74 -40.92
CA PRO A 21 23.65 10.26 -39.58
C PRO A 21 23.46 11.47 -38.65
N PRO A 22 22.53 11.39 -37.67
CA PRO A 22 22.37 12.46 -36.69
C PRO A 22 23.72 12.71 -36.00
N PRO A 23 24.03 13.97 -35.63
CA PRO A 23 25.26 14.27 -34.94
C PRO A 23 25.35 13.37 -33.71
N LEU A 24 26.54 12.79 -33.48
CA LEU A 24 26.85 12.15 -32.22
C LEU A 24 26.67 13.21 -31.13
N CYS A 25 25.50 13.22 -30.51
CA CYS A 25 25.36 13.80 -29.18
C CYS A 25 26.34 13.01 -28.33
N SER A 26 27.47 13.64 -28.03
CA SER A 26 28.25 13.31 -26.86
C SER A 26 27.25 13.28 -25.70
N PHE A 27 26.90 12.07 -25.27
CA PHE A 27 26.34 11.88 -23.94
C PHE A 27 27.44 12.33 -22.98
N VAL A 28 27.44 13.62 -22.67
CA VAL A 28 27.95 14.06 -21.39
C VAL A 28 27.04 13.35 -20.40
N HIS A 29 27.54 12.26 -19.82
CA HIS A 29 27.03 11.78 -18.55
C HIS A 29 27.15 12.95 -17.59
N ILE A 30 26.10 13.77 -17.50
CA ILE A 30 25.84 14.53 -16.29
C ILE A 30 25.45 13.45 -15.29
N VAL A 31 26.45 12.86 -14.65
CA VAL A 31 26.26 12.21 -13.36
C VAL A 31 25.70 13.31 -12.48
N PRO A 32 24.46 13.20 -11.97
CA PRO A 32 24.02 14.12 -10.94
C PRO A 32 25.06 13.97 -9.83
N GLN A 33 25.84 15.01 -9.56
CA GLN A 33 26.54 15.11 -8.30
C GLN A 33 25.43 15.26 -7.26
N TYR A 34 24.96 14.12 -6.75
CA TYR A 34 24.31 14.07 -5.47
C TYR A 34 25.34 14.57 -4.48
N THR A 35 25.28 15.86 -4.14
CA THR A 35 25.81 16.30 -2.85
C THR A 35 25.15 15.40 -1.82
N MET A 36 25.95 14.51 -1.26
CA MET A 36 25.62 13.77 -0.05
C MET A 36 25.22 14.81 0.97
N VAL A 37 23.92 15.02 1.16
CA VAL A 37 23.44 15.65 2.37
C VAL A 37 23.83 14.66 3.44
N GLU A 38 24.87 14.99 4.21
CA GLU A 38 25.22 14.24 5.41
C GLU A 38 23.96 14.21 6.27
N TYR A 39 23.32 13.05 6.30
CA TYR A 39 22.27 12.81 7.28
C TYR A 39 22.94 12.99 8.65
N PRO A 40 22.31 13.72 9.58
CA PRO A 40 22.80 13.78 10.95
C PRO A 40 22.98 12.35 11.46
N PRO A 41 23.97 12.11 12.33
CA PRO A 41 24.27 10.78 12.84
C PRO A 41 22.98 10.11 13.31
N GLN A 42 22.81 8.84 12.91
CA GLN A 42 21.74 7.96 13.37
C GLN A 42 21.52 8.19 14.87
N PRO A 43 20.33 8.58 15.33
CA PRO A 43 20.04 8.45 16.75
C PRO A 43 20.24 6.97 17.11
N ALA A 44 20.74 6.73 18.32
CA ALA A 44 20.92 5.38 18.86
C ALA A 44 19.66 4.54 18.59
N PRO A 45 19.78 3.21 18.37
CA PRO A 45 18.61 2.35 18.26
C PRO A 45 17.66 2.70 19.39
N LEU A 46 16.38 2.95 19.05
CA LEU A 46 15.34 3.20 20.04
C LEU A 46 15.20 1.92 20.87
N VAL A 47 16.03 1.78 21.89
CA VAL A 47 15.83 0.81 22.95
C VAL A 47 14.55 1.25 23.62
N PHE A 48 13.49 0.50 23.37
CA PHE A 48 12.26 0.64 24.12
C PHE A 48 12.58 0.37 25.59
N THR A 49 12.75 1.43 26.38
CA THR A 49 12.78 1.36 27.82
C THR A 49 11.38 1.75 28.29
N PRO A 50 10.58 0.82 28.84
CA PRO A 50 9.36 1.22 29.50
C PRO A 50 9.76 2.07 30.70
N GLY A 51 9.30 3.33 30.72
CA GLY A 51 9.27 4.11 31.95
C GLY A 51 8.59 3.25 33.01
N GLY A 52 9.27 3.07 34.15
CA GLY A 52 8.80 2.25 35.25
C GLY A 52 7.39 2.65 35.67
N GLY A 53 6.43 1.79 35.37
CA GLY A 53 5.02 1.97 35.67
C GLY A 53 4.22 0.96 34.89
N GLY A 54 3.99 -0.22 35.47
CA GLY A 54 3.08 -1.20 34.90
C GLY A 54 1.69 -0.59 34.73
N GLY A 55 1.32 -0.36 33.47
CA GLY A 55 0.02 0.16 33.04
C GLY A 55 -0.06 -0.01 31.53
N ALA A 56 -1.12 -0.67 31.06
CA ALA A 56 -1.23 -1.18 29.70
C ALA A 56 -1.12 -0.09 28.62
N PHE A 57 -0.55 -0.40 27.46
CA PHE A 57 -0.62 0.48 26.27
C PHE A 57 -2.07 0.79 25.83
N LEU A 58 -3.04 0.04 26.35
CA LEU A 58 -4.48 0.27 26.20
C LEU A 58 -5.07 1.24 27.23
N GLU A 59 -4.42 1.50 28.37
CA GLU A 59 -5.02 2.28 29.47
C GLU A 59 -4.74 3.79 29.42
N ALA A 60 -3.72 4.24 28.68
CA ALA A 60 -3.30 5.65 28.69
C ALA A 60 -3.99 6.54 27.64
N ALA A 61 -4.58 5.97 26.58
CA ALA A 61 -5.24 6.75 25.53
C ALA A 61 -6.72 6.98 25.85
N THR A 62 -7.01 8.09 26.53
CA THR A 62 -8.30 8.80 26.56
C THR A 62 -9.55 7.93 26.79
N LYS A 63 -9.84 7.59 28.05
CA LYS A 63 -11.10 6.91 28.46
C LYS A 63 -12.39 7.63 28.00
N ASP A 64 -12.31 8.89 27.55
CA ASP A 64 -13.47 9.70 27.18
C ASP A 64 -13.69 9.92 25.67
N VAL A 65 -12.76 9.51 24.79
CA VAL A 65 -12.93 9.73 23.34
C VAL A 65 -13.32 8.43 22.66
N ARG A 66 -14.57 8.39 22.17
CA ARG A 66 -15.04 7.24 21.39
C ARG A 66 -14.26 7.17 20.07
N PRO A 67 -13.70 5.99 19.72
CA PRO A 67 -13.12 5.79 18.42
C PRO A 67 -14.14 6.05 17.31
N GLU A 68 -13.66 6.57 16.18
CA GLU A 68 -14.48 6.80 15.00
C GLU A 68 -13.72 6.51 13.71
N VAL A 69 -14.47 6.14 12.68
CA VAL A 69 -13.98 6.05 11.30
C VAL A 69 -14.50 7.28 10.57
N ARG A 70 -13.58 8.08 10.03
CA ARG A 70 -13.91 9.32 9.35
C ARG A 70 -13.74 9.18 7.85
N ASP A 71 -14.83 9.36 7.12
CA ASP A 71 -14.80 9.36 5.67
C ASP A 71 -14.10 10.61 5.13
N VAL A 72 -13.16 10.36 4.22
CA VAL A 72 -12.43 11.39 3.48
C VAL A 72 -12.82 11.30 2.01
N TRP A 73 -13.35 12.40 1.51
CA TRP A 73 -13.81 12.63 0.15
C TRP A 73 -13.03 13.80 -0.44
N ALA A 74 -13.21 14.10 -1.74
CA ALA A 74 -12.52 15.21 -2.37
C ALA A 74 -12.77 16.57 -1.67
N GLY A 75 -13.97 16.76 -1.11
CA GLY A 75 -14.38 18.01 -0.47
C GLY A 75 -13.71 18.32 0.87
N ASN A 76 -13.27 17.31 1.62
CA ASN A 76 -12.60 17.46 2.93
C ASN A 76 -11.18 16.88 2.94
N PHE A 77 -10.65 16.47 1.79
CA PHE A 77 -9.37 15.77 1.69
C PHE A 77 -8.21 16.54 2.34
N ASN A 78 -8.07 17.84 2.02
CA ASN A 78 -6.96 18.64 2.54
C ASN A 78 -7.05 18.87 4.05
N ASP A 79 -8.26 19.07 4.58
CA ASP A 79 -8.49 19.31 6.01
C ASP A 79 -8.15 18.04 6.80
N GLU A 80 -8.65 16.88 6.35
CA GLU A 80 -8.39 15.61 7.03
C GLU A 80 -6.94 15.14 6.90
N LEU A 81 -6.31 15.39 5.75
CA LEU A 81 -4.88 15.13 5.60
C LEU A 81 -4.06 16.00 6.53
N SER A 82 -4.42 17.28 6.71
CA SER A 82 -3.76 18.18 7.66
C SER A 82 -3.94 17.71 9.11
N ASN A 83 -5.13 17.24 9.47
CA ASN A 83 -5.41 16.66 10.79
C ASN A 83 -4.56 15.41 11.05
N LEU A 84 -4.46 14.52 10.06
CA LEU A 84 -3.62 13.32 10.12
C LEU A 84 -2.15 13.70 10.31
N THR A 85 -1.62 14.60 9.48
CA THR A 85 -0.23 15.06 9.55
C THR A 85 0.10 15.71 10.90
N ALA A 86 -0.83 16.46 11.48
CA ALA A 86 -0.61 17.14 12.77
C ALA A 86 -0.38 16.16 13.92
N VAL A 87 -0.97 14.95 13.87
CA VAL A 87 -0.87 13.95 14.96
C VAL A 87 0.18 12.88 14.67
N LEU A 88 0.62 12.74 13.42
CA LEU A 88 1.58 11.73 12.98
C LEU A 88 2.90 11.69 13.81
N PRO A 89 3.51 12.82 14.23
CA PRO A 89 4.71 12.78 15.09
C PRO A 89 4.48 12.14 16.47
N HIS A 90 3.24 12.14 16.96
CA HIS A 90 2.87 11.55 18.26
C HIS A 90 2.41 10.10 18.11
N TYR A 91 1.94 9.71 16.93
CA TYR A 91 1.47 8.37 16.59
C TYR A 91 2.20 7.85 15.32
N PRO A 92 3.49 7.50 15.43
CA PRO A 92 4.35 7.21 14.29
C PRO A 92 4.16 5.83 13.67
N TRP A 93 3.16 5.06 14.10
CA TRP A 93 2.82 3.76 13.52
C TRP A 93 1.56 3.91 12.68
N VAL A 94 1.68 3.60 11.39
CA VAL A 94 0.64 3.77 10.39
C VAL A 94 0.13 2.39 9.98
N CYS A 95 -1.10 2.07 10.38
CA CYS A 95 -1.76 0.87 9.92
C CYS A 95 -2.59 1.18 8.68
N VAL A 96 -2.45 0.35 7.64
CA VAL A 96 -3.20 0.45 6.40
C VAL A 96 -4.00 -0.82 6.13
N ASP A 97 -5.17 -0.62 5.54
CA ASP A 97 -6.01 -1.63 4.91
C ASP A 97 -6.61 -1.01 3.64
N THR A 98 -6.95 -1.82 2.63
CA THR A 98 -7.50 -1.33 1.35
C THR A 98 -8.69 -2.15 0.90
N GLU A 99 -9.66 -1.46 0.27
CA GLU A 99 -10.77 -2.13 -0.42
C GLU A 99 -10.64 -1.98 -1.93
N PHE A 100 -10.88 -3.08 -2.64
CA PHE A 100 -10.70 -3.20 -4.09
C PHE A 100 -11.63 -4.29 -4.64
N PRO A 101 -11.90 -4.33 -5.96
CA PRO A 101 -12.95 -5.17 -6.53
C PRO A 101 -12.52 -6.66 -6.70
N GLY A 102 -11.81 -7.20 -5.71
CA GLY A 102 -11.41 -8.61 -5.62
C GLY A 102 -10.18 -8.95 -6.46
N ALA A 103 -10.18 -10.18 -7.00
CA ALA A 103 -9.15 -10.69 -7.89
C ALA A 103 -9.82 -11.35 -9.11
N VAL A 104 -9.36 -10.99 -10.31
CA VAL A 104 -9.86 -11.53 -11.59
C VAL A 104 -8.89 -12.51 -12.23
N HIS A 105 -7.64 -12.51 -11.75
CA HIS A 105 -6.65 -13.51 -12.08
C HIS A 105 -6.45 -14.45 -10.90
N ASP A 106 -6.37 -15.73 -11.20
CA ASP A 106 -6.07 -16.78 -10.23
C ASP A 106 -4.87 -17.63 -10.68
N SER A 107 -4.44 -18.51 -9.79
CA SER A 107 -3.36 -19.47 -10.00
C SER A 107 -3.89 -20.89 -9.76
N ASP A 108 -3.54 -21.81 -10.65
CA ASP A 108 -3.87 -23.23 -10.46
C ASP A 108 -3.13 -23.83 -9.25
N THR A 109 -1.99 -23.25 -8.87
CA THR A 109 -1.27 -23.61 -7.65
C THR A 109 -2.02 -23.13 -6.40
N PRO A 110 -2.41 -24.03 -5.47
CA PRO A 110 -3.06 -23.64 -4.23
C PRO A 110 -2.23 -22.65 -3.42
N ARG A 111 -2.89 -21.68 -2.77
CA ARG A 111 -2.23 -20.59 -2.00
C ARG A 111 -1.16 -21.06 -1.01
N TYR A 112 -1.35 -22.21 -0.36
CA TYR A 112 -0.39 -22.74 0.62
C TYR A 112 0.83 -23.43 -0.01
N LEU A 113 0.81 -23.70 -1.32
CA LEU A 113 1.94 -24.28 -2.08
C LEU A 113 2.70 -23.23 -2.89
N ARG A 114 2.17 -22.01 -3.02
CA ARG A 114 2.80 -20.95 -3.81
C ARG A 114 4.04 -20.40 -3.12
N GLY A 115 5.11 -20.29 -3.90
CA GLY A 115 6.32 -19.58 -3.46
C GLY A 115 6.16 -18.05 -3.55
N PRO A 116 7.02 -17.28 -2.86
CA PRO A 116 6.91 -15.81 -2.81
C PRO A 116 6.84 -15.12 -4.18
N ARG A 117 7.64 -15.58 -5.14
CA ARG A 117 7.68 -15.00 -6.50
C ARG A 117 6.40 -15.24 -7.29
N GLU A 118 5.79 -16.41 -7.13
CA GLU A 118 4.52 -16.75 -7.78
C GLU A 118 3.36 -15.99 -7.13
N SER A 119 3.35 -15.90 -5.79
CA SER A 119 2.41 -15.05 -5.05
C SER A 119 2.48 -13.61 -5.52
N TYR A 120 3.68 -13.04 -5.61
CA TYR A 120 3.87 -11.68 -6.11
C TYR A 120 3.39 -11.51 -7.55
N ALA A 121 3.72 -12.44 -8.45
CA ALA A 121 3.27 -12.37 -9.84
C ALA A 121 1.74 -12.30 -9.94
N LEU A 122 1.02 -13.03 -9.08
CA LEU A 122 -0.44 -12.96 -9.04
C LEU A 122 -0.97 -11.65 -8.44
N VAL A 123 -0.35 -11.17 -7.35
CA VAL A 123 -0.69 -9.86 -6.75
C VAL A 123 -0.52 -8.77 -7.80
N LYS A 124 0.65 -8.71 -8.44
CA LYS A 124 0.95 -7.76 -9.50
C LYS A 124 -0.08 -7.78 -10.61
N LYS A 125 -0.40 -8.96 -11.15
CA LYS A 125 -1.34 -9.11 -12.26
C LYS A 125 -2.74 -8.57 -11.92
N ASN A 126 -3.23 -8.86 -10.71
CA ASN A 126 -4.51 -8.33 -10.24
C ASN A 126 -4.46 -6.83 -9.98
N VAL A 127 -3.44 -6.34 -9.26
CA VAL A 127 -3.33 -4.94 -8.89
C VAL A 127 -3.13 -4.05 -10.12
N ASP A 128 -2.39 -4.48 -11.13
CA ASP A 128 -2.20 -3.74 -12.38
C ASP A 128 -3.52 -3.56 -13.16
N ASP A 129 -4.39 -4.57 -13.17
CA ASP A 129 -5.63 -4.57 -13.95
C ASP A 129 -6.84 -3.98 -13.20
N LEU A 130 -6.81 -3.96 -11.87
CA LEU A 130 -7.92 -3.52 -11.03
C LEU A 130 -7.71 -2.12 -10.44
N LYS A 131 -8.80 -1.54 -9.93
CA LYS A 131 -8.84 -0.20 -9.32
C LYS A 131 -8.85 -0.31 -7.80
N LEU A 132 -8.09 0.56 -7.14
CA LEU A 132 -8.20 0.81 -5.71
C LEU A 132 -9.47 1.61 -5.43
N LEU A 133 -10.23 1.27 -4.39
CA LEU A 133 -11.51 1.90 -4.07
C LEU A 133 -11.45 2.69 -2.77
N GLN A 134 -10.92 2.08 -1.70
CA GLN A 134 -10.71 2.77 -0.42
C GLN A 134 -9.33 2.48 0.15
N VAL A 135 -8.82 3.46 0.91
CA VAL A 135 -7.64 3.30 1.75
C VAL A 135 -8.04 3.67 3.18
N GLY A 136 -7.79 2.76 4.12
CA GLY A 136 -7.94 3.00 5.54
C GLY A 136 -6.60 3.32 6.16
N ILE A 137 -6.53 4.37 6.98
CA ILE A 137 -5.34 4.68 7.78
C ILE A 137 -5.74 4.85 9.24
N ALA A 138 -5.16 4.03 10.11
CA ALA A 138 -5.24 4.19 11.55
C ALA A 138 -3.84 4.44 12.12
N LEU A 139 -3.74 5.36 13.09
CA LEU A 139 -2.47 5.74 13.69
C LEU A 139 -2.34 5.19 15.11
N SER A 140 -1.13 4.77 15.47
CA SER A 140 -0.78 4.33 16.81
C SER A 140 0.68 4.63 17.14
N GLY A 141 1.10 4.26 18.34
CA GLY A 141 2.49 4.39 18.77
C GLY A 141 2.66 4.01 20.24
N PRO A 142 3.77 4.42 20.87
CA PRO A 142 4.01 4.16 22.29
C PRO A 142 2.91 4.70 23.21
N ALA A 143 2.18 5.73 22.79
CA ALA A 143 1.06 6.32 23.53
C ALA A 143 -0.28 5.55 23.35
N GLY A 144 -0.29 4.43 22.62
CA GLY A 144 -1.50 3.70 22.22
C GLY A 144 -2.00 4.12 20.85
N ARG A 145 -3.28 3.84 20.55
CA ARG A 145 -3.91 4.24 19.28
C ARG A 145 -4.47 5.65 19.32
N PHE A 146 -4.50 6.31 18.17
CA PHE A 146 -5.28 7.53 17.96
C PHE A 146 -6.78 7.18 17.84
N PRO A 147 -7.71 8.02 18.31
CA PRO A 147 -9.14 7.72 18.26
C PRO A 147 -9.77 7.75 16.86
N VAL A 148 -9.16 8.41 15.87
CA VAL A 148 -9.72 8.51 14.52
C VAL A 148 -8.94 7.60 13.57
N ALA A 149 -9.67 6.82 12.76
CA ALA A 149 -9.15 6.21 11.54
C ALA A 149 -9.74 6.93 10.32
N TRP A 150 -8.91 7.21 9.32
CA TRP A 150 -9.31 7.89 8.09
C TRP A 150 -9.64 6.86 7.01
N GLN A 151 -10.79 7.01 6.37
CA GLN A 151 -11.23 6.20 5.25
C GLN A 151 -11.26 7.05 3.99
N PHE A 152 -10.20 6.99 3.20
CA PHE A 152 -10.08 7.70 1.93
C PHE A 152 -10.87 6.97 0.85
N ASN A 153 -11.88 7.63 0.29
CA ASN A 153 -12.73 7.10 -0.77
C ASN A 153 -12.24 7.61 -2.14
N LEU A 154 -11.78 6.72 -3.01
CA LEU A 154 -11.21 7.10 -4.31
C LEU A 154 -12.24 7.01 -5.44
N ARG A 155 -12.14 7.91 -6.42
CA ARG A 155 -12.92 7.85 -7.67
C ARG A 155 -12.20 7.07 -8.78
N GLY A 156 -12.93 6.77 -9.85
CA GLY A 156 -12.35 6.24 -11.09
C GLY A 156 -12.64 4.76 -11.33
N PHE A 157 -13.54 4.16 -10.55
CA PHE A 157 -14.04 2.80 -10.80
C PHE A 157 -15.46 2.82 -11.36
N ASP A 158 -15.64 2.15 -12.48
CA ASP A 158 -16.92 2.01 -13.18
C ASP A 158 -17.12 0.53 -13.55
N PRO A 159 -18.11 -0.17 -12.96
CA PRO A 159 -18.35 -1.58 -13.23
C PRO A 159 -18.81 -1.85 -14.68
N ALA A 160 -19.23 -0.84 -15.44
CA ALA A 160 -19.52 -1.03 -16.87
C ALA A 160 -18.24 -1.10 -17.73
N ARG A 161 -17.10 -0.63 -17.21
CA ARG A 161 -15.86 -0.43 -17.97
C ARG A 161 -14.66 -1.18 -17.41
N HIS A 162 -14.66 -1.47 -16.12
CA HIS A 162 -13.50 -2.00 -15.42
C HIS A 162 -13.74 -3.45 -14.98
N PRO A 163 -12.69 -4.30 -14.98
CA PRO A 163 -12.78 -5.64 -14.47
C PRO A 163 -13.03 -5.65 -12.95
N TYR A 164 -13.73 -6.69 -12.49
CA TYR A 164 -14.00 -6.95 -11.08
C TYR A 164 -14.36 -8.42 -10.86
N ALA A 165 -14.17 -8.91 -9.63
CA ALA A 165 -14.73 -10.18 -9.19
C ALA A 165 -16.20 -9.99 -8.78
N PRO A 166 -17.18 -10.73 -9.36
CA PRO A 166 -18.60 -10.52 -9.06
C PRO A 166 -18.96 -10.68 -7.57
N ALA A 167 -18.35 -11.65 -6.89
CA ALA A 167 -18.58 -11.89 -5.46
C ALA A 167 -18.08 -10.71 -4.60
N SER A 168 -16.88 -10.19 -4.90
CA SER A 168 -16.32 -9.03 -4.20
C SER A 168 -17.16 -7.78 -4.45
N LEU A 169 -17.59 -7.54 -5.69
CA LEU A 169 -18.45 -6.39 -6.00
C LEU A 169 -19.80 -6.47 -5.27
N ALA A 170 -20.39 -7.67 -5.18
CA ALA A 170 -21.62 -7.90 -4.43
C ALA A 170 -21.44 -7.64 -2.93
N LEU A 171 -20.32 -8.12 -2.35
CA LEU A 171 -19.98 -7.87 -0.95
C LEU A 171 -19.82 -6.37 -0.67
N LEU A 172 -19.02 -5.66 -1.47
CA LEU A 172 -18.80 -4.22 -1.30
C LEU A 172 -20.10 -3.42 -1.36
N ARG A 173 -21.01 -3.77 -2.29
CA ARG A 173 -22.35 -3.16 -2.37
C ARG A 173 -23.18 -3.44 -1.11
N ALA A 174 -23.13 -4.67 -0.59
CA ALA A 174 -23.85 -5.04 0.62
C ALA A 174 -23.34 -4.28 1.86
N GLN A 175 -22.08 -3.86 1.85
CA GLN A 175 -21.47 -3.01 2.89
C GLN A 175 -21.69 -1.51 2.67
N GLY A 176 -22.51 -1.12 1.69
CA GLY A 176 -22.88 0.28 1.46
C GLY A 176 -21.96 1.04 0.50
N MET A 177 -21.07 0.36 -0.23
CA MET A 177 -20.22 1.02 -1.23
C MET A 177 -21.04 1.41 -2.47
N HIS A 178 -21.28 2.72 -2.63
CA HIS A 178 -22.00 3.30 -3.75
C HIS A 178 -21.05 3.88 -4.80
N PHE A 179 -20.72 3.10 -5.84
CA PHE A 179 -19.73 3.50 -6.86
C PHE A 179 -20.06 4.79 -7.62
N ALA A 180 -21.34 5.12 -7.80
CA ALA A 180 -21.75 6.39 -8.40
C ALA A 180 -21.33 7.58 -7.51
N THR A 181 -21.63 7.50 -6.21
CA THR A 181 -21.20 8.47 -5.19
C THR A 181 -19.68 8.57 -5.12
N MET A 182 -18.98 7.43 -5.18
CA MET A 182 -17.51 7.43 -5.21
C MET A 182 -16.96 8.14 -6.44
N ASN A 183 -17.57 7.98 -7.62
CA ASN A 183 -17.11 8.71 -8.81
C ASN A 183 -17.41 10.21 -8.76
N GLU A 184 -18.52 10.60 -8.15
CA GLU A 184 -18.93 12.00 -8.04
C GLU A 184 -18.11 12.77 -7.00
N PHE A 185 -17.90 12.17 -5.81
CA PHE A 185 -17.31 12.85 -4.65
C PHE A 185 -15.95 12.30 -4.21
N GLY A 186 -15.51 11.17 -4.77
CA GLY A 186 -14.26 10.52 -4.40
C GLY A 186 -13.02 11.31 -4.78
N ILE A 187 -11.95 11.05 -4.03
CA ILE A 187 -10.64 11.67 -4.20
C ILE A 187 -10.03 11.17 -5.51
N ASP A 188 -9.51 12.11 -6.31
CA ASP A 188 -8.72 11.75 -7.48
C ASP A 188 -7.45 10.98 -7.07
N PRO A 189 -7.14 9.81 -7.66
CA PRO A 189 -5.96 9.04 -7.27
C PRO A 189 -4.63 9.82 -7.37
N ASP A 190 -4.49 10.73 -8.34
CA ASP A 190 -3.28 11.55 -8.47
C ASP A 190 -3.24 12.63 -7.37
N ALA A 191 -4.38 13.23 -7.03
CA ALA A 191 -4.48 14.13 -5.89
C ALA A 191 -4.17 13.42 -4.56
N PHE A 192 -4.64 12.17 -4.39
CA PHE A 192 -4.30 11.34 -3.24
C PHE A 192 -2.78 11.12 -3.16
N ALA A 193 -2.14 10.76 -4.28
CA ALA A 193 -0.70 10.55 -4.32
C ALA A 193 0.11 11.82 -3.99
N VAL A 194 -0.27 12.97 -4.56
CA VAL A 194 0.35 14.26 -4.25
C VAL A 194 0.19 14.61 -2.77
N GLY A 195 -1.02 14.46 -2.22
CA GLY A 195 -1.27 14.70 -0.80
C GLY A 195 -0.44 13.77 0.08
N PHE A 196 -0.39 12.48 -0.23
CA PHE A 196 0.41 11.50 0.52
C PHE A 196 1.88 11.91 0.60
N HIS A 197 2.51 12.25 -0.53
CA HIS A 197 3.91 12.68 -0.57
C HIS A 197 4.15 13.98 0.21
N GLY A 198 3.15 14.88 0.28
CA GLY A 198 3.20 16.12 1.06
C GLY A 198 2.88 15.99 2.56
N SER A 199 2.32 14.85 3.00
CA SER A 199 1.72 14.69 4.34
C SER A 199 2.68 14.19 5.43
N GLY A 200 3.92 13.84 5.05
CA GLY A 200 4.86 13.17 5.95
C GLY A 200 4.64 11.65 6.08
N LEU A 201 3.60 11.07 5.46
CA LEU A 201 3.37 9.62 5.43
C LEU A 201 4.49 8.84 4.70
N ALA A 202 5.19 9.48 3.76
CA ALA A 202 6.38 8.91 3.11
C ALA A 202 7.67 9.02 3.95
N CYS A 203 7.57 9.37 5.24
CA CYS A 203 8.73 9.48 6.12
C CYS A 203 9.29 8.11 6.50
N GLY A 204 10.58 7.86 6.22
CA GLY A 204 11.25 6.59 6.51
C GLY A 204 11.45 6.26 8.00
N GLN A 205 10.97 7.11 8.91
CA GLN A 205 10.99 6.87 10.37
C GLN A 205 9.69 6.24 10.90
N LEU A 206 8.64 6.17 10.07
CA LEU A 206 7.37 5.57 10.45
C LEU A 206 7.47 4.04 10.46
N THR A 207 6.62 3.42 11.27
CA THR A 207 6.37 1.97 11.21
C THR A 207 5.07 1.73 10.46
N TRP A 208 5.13 1.05 9.33
CA TRP A 208 3.96 0.70 8.53
C TRP A 208 3.46 -0.69 8.89
N THR A 209 2.16 -0.84 9.06
CA THR A 209 1.55 -2.13 9.40
C THR A 209 0.33 -2.43 8.54
N ALA A 210 0.09 -3.70 8.26
CA ALA A 210 -1.11 -4.18 7.58
C ALA A 210 -1.40 -5.63 8.01
N PHE A 211 -2.63 -6.12 7.81
CA PHE A 211 -2.96 -7.52 8.07
C PHE A 211 -3.05 -8.29 6.76
N SER A 212 -2.09 -9.20 6.48
CA SER A 212 -2.00 -9.88 5.18
C SER A 212 -1.71 -8.92 4.02
N GLY A 213 -0.77 -7.98 4.24
CA GLY A 213 -0.64 -6.70 3.54
C GLY A 213 -0.17 -6.72 2.08
N SER A 214 -0.06 -7.87 1.44
CA SER A 214 0.54 -7.99 0.11
C SER A 214 -0.20 -7.18 -0.95
N TYR A 215 -1.53 -7.18 -0.93
CA TYR A 215 -2.35 -6.36 -1.82
C TYR A 215 -2.39 -4.89 -1.40
N ASP A 216 -2.46 -4.60 -0.09
CA ASP A 216 -2.55 -3.23 0.43
C ASP A 216 -1.34 -2.39 0.03
N PHE A 217 -0.13 -2.91 0.29
CA PHE A 217 1.10 -2.25 -0.11
C PHE A 217 1.26 -2.18 -1.64
N ALA A 218 0.75 -3.16 -2.37
CA ALA A 218 0.80 -3.15 -3.84
C ALA A 218 -0.11 -2.07 -4.44
N TYR A 219 -1.35 -1.93 -3.94
CA TYR A 219 -2.24 -0.86 -4.39
C TYR A 219 -1.73 0.52 -4.00
N LEU A 220 -1.22 0.69 -2.77
CA LEU A 220 -0.58 1.93 -2.37
C LEU A 220 0.64 2.24 -3.25
N ALA A 221 1.53 1.28 -3.48
CA ALA A 221 2.69 1.50 -4.35
C ALA A 221 2.26 1.92 -5.77
N LYS A 222 1.23 1.28 -6.33
CA LYS A 222 0.69 1.64 -7.66
C LYS A 222 0.14 3.06 -7.68
N VAL A 223 -0.71 3.45 -6.73
CA VAL A 223 -1.28 4.82 -6.73
C VAL A 223 -0.21 5.88 -6.48
N LEU A 224 0.74 5.63 -5.57
CA LEU A 224 1.81 6.57 -5.21
C LEU A 224 2.88 6.75 -6.31
N THR A 225 2.91 5.85 -7.30
CA THR A 225 3.77 5.93 -8.48
C THR A 225 3.02 6.39 -9.73
N GLY A 226 1.85 7.04 -9.57
CA GLY A 226 1.08 7.59 -10.68
C GLY A 226 0.37 6.52 -11.52
N GLY A 227 -0.03 5.42 -10.88
CA GLY A 227 -0.77 4.33 -11.52
C GLY A 227 0.05 3.47 -12.47
N GLN A 228 1.38 3.58 -12.46
CA GLN A 228 2.25 2.77 -13.30
C GLN A 228 2.19 1.27 -12.93
N PRO A 229 2.43 0.36 -13.88
CA PRO A 229 2.54 -1.06 -13.57
C PRO A 229 3.59 -1.32 -12.48
N LEU A 230 3.29 -2.24 -11.56
CA LEU A 230 4.21 -2.59 -10.47
C LEU A 230 5.54 -3.17 -11.02
N PRO A 231 6.64 -3.18 -10.24
CA PRO A 231 7.92 -3.75 -10.68
C PRO A 231 7.80 -5.19 -11.19
N ALA A 232 8.58 -5.56 -12.21
CA ALA A 232 8.45 -6.89 -12.84
C ALA A 232 8.84 -8.05 -11.88
N THR A 233 9.69 -7.79 -10.90
CA THR A 233 10.22 -8.79 -9.96
C THR A 233 9.79 -8.49 -8.53
N LEU A 234 9.71 -9.54 -7.70
CA LEU A 234 9.46 -9.41 -6.26
C LEU A 234 10.52 -8.52 -5.59
N ASP A 235 11.80 -8.70 -5.91
CA ASP A 235 12.88 -7.92 -5.32
C ASP A 235 12.73 -6.41 -5.66
N GLY A 236 12.33 -6.09 -6.90
CA GLY A 236 12.05 -4.72 -7.31
C GLY A 236 10.83 -4.14 -6.59
N PHE A 237 9.81 -4.94 -6.32
CA PHE A 237 8.65 -4.54 -5.54
C PHE A 237 8.99 -4.27 -4.08
N LEU A 238 9.74 -5.16 -3.43
CA LEU A 238 10.17 -4.97 -2.04
C LEU A 238 11.09 -3.74 -1.91
N ALA A 239 11.93 -3.47 -2.91
CA ALA A 239 12.72 -2.23 -2.96
C ALA A 239 11.83 -0.99 -3.05
N LEU A 240 10.77 -1.02 -3.87
CA LEU A 240 9.80 0.06 -3.98
C LEU A 240 9.01 0.27 -2.67
N VAL A 241 8.55 -0.82 -2.04
CA VAL A 241 7.90 -0.77 -0.71
C VAL A 241 8.84 -0.11 0.31
N ARG A 242 10.10 -0.51 0.36
CA ARG A 242 11.09 0.11 1.26
C ARG A 242 11.34 1.59 0.96
N GLN A 243 11.31 1.98 -0.32
CA GLN A 243 11.46 3.38 -0.72
C GLN A 243 10.28 4.24 -0.27
N LEU A 244 9.05 3.72 -0.38
CA LEU A 244 7.83 4.48 -0.07
C LEU A 244 7.50 4.49 1.43
N PHE A 245 7.71 3.38 2.12
CA PHE A 245 7.23 3.14 3.49
C PHE A 245 8.36 2.97 4.52
N GLY A 246 9.62 3.05 4.07
CA GLY A 246 10.77 2.84 4.94
C GLY A 246 11.06 1.37 5.25
N PRO A 247 12.03 1.10 6.15
CA PRO A 247 12.46 -0.25 6.48
C PRO A 247 11.50 -0.98 7.44
N ASN A 248 10.65 -0.25 8.16
CA ASN A 248 9.84 -0.78 9.26
C ASN A 248 8.44 -1.15 8.78
N VAL A 249 8.33 -2.22 8.01
CA VAL A 249 7.04 -2.75 7.53
C VAL A 249 6.70 -4.05 8.25
N LEU A 250 5.62 -4.09 9.02
CA LEU A 250 5.17 -5.27 9.76
C LEU A 250 3.85 -5.81 9.20
N ASP A 251 3.81 -7.11 8.92
CA ASP A 251 2.55 -7.80 8.65
C ASP A 251 1.98 -8.39 9.95
N VAL A 252 0.86 -7.84 10.41
CA VAL A 252 0.18 -8.23 11.65
C VAL A 252 -0.28 -9.69 11.61
N LYS A 253 -0.58 -10.23 10.43
CA LYS A 253 -0.93 -11.65 10.28
C LYS A 253 0.29 -12.55 10.42
N HIS A 254 1.47 -12.09 10.02
CA HIS A 254 2.73 -12.80 10.30
C HIS A 254 3.00 -12.83 11.81
N LEU A 255 2.85 -11.70 12.49
CA LEU A 255 3.00 -11.63 13.95
C LEU A 255 1.99 -12.55 14.66
N ALA A 256 0.73 -12.54 14.24
CA ALA A 256 -0.29 -13.44 14.78
C ALA A 256 0.11 -14.92 14.60
N ARG A 257 0.74 -15.26 13.47
CA ARG A 257 1.23 -16.63 13.23
C ARG A 257 2.36 -17.03 14.18
N CYS A 258 3.26 -16.10 14.51
CA CYS A 258 4.30 -16.29 15.52
C CYS A 258 3.72 -16.54 16.91
N CYS A 259 2.56 -15.96 17.21
CA CYS A 259 1.79 -16.20 18.44
C CYS A 259 0.86 -17.43 18.35
N ALA A 260 1.11 -18.35 17.40
CA ALA A 260 0.29 -19.54 17.14
C ALA A 260 -1.19 -19.27 16.79
N MET A 261 -1.56 -18.04 16.46
CA MET A 261 -2.89 -17.70 15.97
C MET A 261 -2.98 -17.90 14.45
N ARG A 262 -4.16 -18.27 13.97
CA ARG A 262 -4.45 -18.54 12.56
C ARG A 262 -5.84 -18.00 12.25
N GLY A 263 -6.06 -17.61 10.99
CA GLY A 263 -7.35 -17.11 10.53
C GLY A 263 -7.27 -15.77 9.81
N GLY A 264 -8.44 -15.20 9.53
CA GLY A 264 -8.61 -13.80 9.10
C GLY A 264 -8.58 -12.84 10.29
N LEU A 265 -8.62 -11.53 10.00
CA LEU A 265 -8.51 -10.47 11.00
C LEU A 265 -9.53 -10.65 12.15
N GLU A 266 -10.80 -10.87 11.81
CA GLU A 266 -11.87 -11.10 12.79
C GLU A 266 -11.63 -12.31 13.70
N GLN A 267 -11.08 -13.39 13.17
CA GLN A 267 -10.79 -14.59 13.96
C GLN A 267 -9.62 -14.34 14.94
N VAL A 268 -8.62 -13.59 14.50
CA VAL A 268 -7.49 -13.18 15.36
C VAL A 268 -7.96 -12.19 16.43
N ALA A 269 -8.81 -11.22 16.07
CA ALA A 269 -9.40 -10.27 17.01
C ALA A 269 -10.21 -10.99 18.10
N ALA A 270 -11.10 -11.91 17.70
CA ALA A 270 -11.88 -12.73 18.62
C ALA A 270 -10.99 -13.57 19.55
N ALA A 271 -9.91 -14.16 19.03
CA ALA A 271 -8.96 -14.93 19.84
C ALA A 271 -8.22 -14.08 20.89
N LEU A 272 -8.05 -12.78 20.64
CA LEU A 272 -7.43 -11.81 21.56
C LEU A 272 -8.45 -11.11 22.47
N GLY A 273 -9.75 -11.39 22.32
CA GLY A 273 -10.80 -10.65 23.01
C GLY A 273 -10.89 -9.17 22.60
N VAL A 274 -10.45 -8.85 21.38
CA VAL A 274 -10.52 -7.50 20.81
C VAL A 274 -11.82 -7.38 20.01
N GLU A 275 -12.60 -6.34 20.31
CA GLU A 275 -13.82 -6.01 19.58
C GLU A 275 -13.58 -4.83 18.63
N ARG A 276 -14.32 -4.81 17.51
CA ARG A 276 -14.30 -3.69 16.56
C ARG A 276 -14.81 -2.42 17.21
N ALA A 277 -13.93 -1.44 17.34
CA ALA A 277 -14.21 -0.25 18.12
C ALA A 277 -15.11 0.78 17.40
N ALA A 278 -15.06 0.84 16.06
CA ALA A 278 -15.88 1.73 15.23
C ALA A 278 -15.99 1.21 13.79
N GLY A 279 -17.10 1.53 13.12
CA GLY A 279 -17.35 1.13 11.73
C GLY A 279 -17.83 -0.31 11.58
N HIS A 280 -17.81 -0.81 10.34
CA HIS A 280 -18.25 -2.16 9.98
C HIS A 280 -17.09 -2.95 9.35
N ALA A 281 -17.16 -4.28 9.40
CA ALA A 281 -16.22 -5.14 8.71
C ALA A 281 -16.27 -4.93 7.19
N HIS A 282 -15.14 -5.13 6.50
CA HIS A 282 -15.00 -4.91 5.06
C HIS A 282 -15.19 -3.44 4.68
N CYS A 283 -14.56 -2.58 5.47
CA CYS A 283 -14.45 -1.14 5.26
C CYS A 283 -13.05 -0.74 5.72
N ALA A 284 -12.24 -0.20 4.80
CA ALA A 284 -10.81 -0.02 5.01
C ALA A 284 -10.47 0.74 6.30
N GLY A 285 -11.21 1.81 6.63
CA GLY A 285 -10.97 2.59 7.84
C GLY A 285 -11.23 1.80 9.13
N SER A 286 -12.27 0.96 9.13
CA SER A 286 -12.61 0.12 10.28
C SER A 286 -11.65 -1.06 10.42
N ASP A 287 -11.25 -1.68 9.31
CA ASP A 287 -10.32 -2.81 9.30
C ASP A 287 -8.88 -2.41 9.65
N SER A 288 -8.42 -1.24 9.22
CA SER A 288 -7.14 -0.67 9.69
C SER A 288 -7.16 -0.34 11.20
N LEU A 289 -8.29 0.15 11.72
CA LEU A 289 -8.45 0.38 13.17
C LEU A 289 -8.44 -0.94 13.95
N LEU A 290 -9.20 -1.95 13.52
CA LEU A 290 -9.20 -3.27 14.15
C LEU A 290 -7.83 -3.94 14.08
N THR A 291 -7.13 -3.81 12.95
CA THR A 291 -5.74 -4.30 12.79
C THR A 291 -4.80 -3.63 13.78
N THR A 292 -4.98 -2.33 14.03
CA THR A 292 -4.22 -1.58 15.04
C THR A 292 -4.49 -2.11 16.44
N ASP A 293 -5.76 -2.30 16.82
CA ASP A 293 -6.14 -2.83 18.14
C ASP A 293 -5.59 -4.25 18.35
N VAL A 294 -5.66 -5.11 17.33
CA VAL A 294 -5.07 -6.45 17.33
C VAL A 294 -3.55 -6.40 17.53
N LEU A 295 -2.87 -5.52 16.80
CA LEU A 295 -1.42 -5.34 16.95
C LEU A 295 -1.07 -4.94 18.38
N LEU A 296 -1.71 -3.90 18.93
CA LEU A 296 -1.44 -3.43 20.30
C LEU A 296 -1.73 -4.52 21.34
N ALA A 297 -2.80 -5.29 21.18
CA ALA A 297 -3.11 -6.41 22.07
C ALA A 297 -2.04 -7.52 22.00
N MET A 298 -1.53 -7.83 20.81
CA MET A 298 -0.43 -8.79 20.64
C MET A 298 0.87 -8.28 21.25
N LEU A 299 1.23 -7.01 21.04
CA LEU A 299 2.43 -6.43 21.64
C LEU A 299 2.41 -6.53 23.15
N ASN A 300 1.27 -6.19 23.75
CA ASN A 300 1.04 -6.32 25.19
C ASN A 300 1.12 -7.76 25.67
N SER A 301 0.63 -8.72 24.91
CA SER A 301 0.51 -10.10 25.39
C SER A 301 1.77 -10.93 25.15
N PHE A 302 2.48 -10.67 24.05
CA PHE A 302 3.52 -11.57 23.52
C PHE A 302 4.87 -10.90 23.25
N PHE A 303 4.92 -9.57 23.11
CA PHE A 303 6.15 -8.87 22.68
C PHE A 303 6.65 -7.81 23.66
N MET A 304 6.16 -7.73 24.90
CA MET A 304 6.59 -6.69 25.88
C MET A 304 8.11 -6.58 26.05
N ASN A 305 8.85 -7.68 25.92
CA ASN A 305 10.31 -7.74 26.12
C ASN A 305 11.06 -8.20 24.86
N VAL A 306 10.43 -8.09 23.69
CA VAL A 306 10.99 -8.51 22.41
C VAL A 306 10.91 -7.35 21.44
N ASP A 307 12.01 -7.09 20.74
CA ASP A 307 11.98 -6.13 19.63
C ASP A 307 11.13 -6.72 18.50
N VAL A 308 9.91 -6.19 18.31
CA VAL A 308 8.99 -6.64 17.25
C VAL A 308 9.53 -6.31 15.85
N LEU A 309 10.45 -5.34 15.72
CA LEU A 309 11.01 -4.93 14.44
C LEU A 309 11.96 -5.99 13.84
N VAL A 310 12.33 -7.03 14.58
CA VAL A 310 13.01 -8.21 14.00
C VAL A 310 12.16 -8.92 12.94
N HIS A 311 10.85 -8.67 12.91
CA HIS A 311 9.93 -9.18 11.91
C HIS A 311 9.72 -8.23 10.72
N ALA A 312 10.32 -7.04 10.74
CA ALA A 312 10.15 -6.05 9.69
C ALA A 312 10.62 -6.57 8.31
N GLY A 313 9.87 -6.21 7.28
CA GLY A 313 10.10 -6.65 5.90
C GLY A 313 9.50 -8.02 5.56
N THR A 314 8.92 -8.74 6.52
CA THR A 314 8.19 -9.99 6.25
C THR A 314 6.73 -9.69 5.95
N ILE A 315 6.35 -9.69 4.67
CA ILE A 315 4.96 -9.53 4.22
C ILE A 315 4.40 -10.91 3.90
N VAL A 316 3.20 -11.23 4.40
CA VAL A 316 2.59 -12.55 4.22
C VAL A 316 2.46 -12.87 2.72
N ASP A 317 2.89 -14.09 2.38
CA ASP A 317 2.97 -14.67 1.02
C ASP A 317 4.09 -14.12 0.13
N LEU A 318 4.83 -13.08 0.56
CA LEU A 318 5.92 -12.47 -0.19
C LEU A 318 7.31 -12.72 0.42
N ALA A 319 7.36 -13.46 1.53
CA ALA A 319 8.57 -13.82 2.29
C ALA A 319 8.60 -15.31 2.64
#